data_AF-A0A9E5FV25-F1
#
_entry.id   AF-A0A9E5FV25-F1
#
_cell.length_a   1.000
_cell.length_b   1.000
_cell.length_c   1.000
_cell.angle_alpha   90.00
_cell.angle_beta   90.00
_cell.angle_gamma   90.00
#
_symmetry.space_group_name_H-M   'P 1'
#
loop_
_entity.id
_entity.type
_entity.pdbx_description
1 polymer ?
#
loop_
_entity_poly.entity_id
_entity_poly.type
_entity_poly.pdbx_seq_one_letter_code
_entity_poly.pdbx_strand_id
1 'polypeptide(L)'
;MGGMLHAQTVTSVSYQAPLVAAPSEPEWLGNTQRWLHKTVTTVQAQMNADSPHPLRMEVTIGQLDSRLKLAPCATVEPYMPPGSRLWGSTRVALRCMDGPVRWNVFLPVKVKAWGKAWVMRRDVMSGTAIAASDMMEVQEVDWAEEQSPVVLDANQWLGQIATRNLSTGQTLRQNMVRPAQVFQAGT
;
A
#
# COMPACT_ATOMS: atom_id res chain seq x y z
N MET A 1 -62.86 60.00 -19.04
CA MET A 1 -63.17 58.70 -19.65
C MET A 1 -61.87 57.93 -19.74
N GLY A 2 -61.71 56.90 -18.89
CA GLY A 2 -60.44 56.22 -18.63
C GLY A 2 -60.14 55.08 -19.59
N GLY A 3 -58.85 54.85 -19.86
CA GLY A 3 -58.35 53.65 -20.53
C GLY A 3 -57.62 52.76 -19.53
N MET A 4 -58.10 51.53 -19.34
CA MET A 4 -57.41 50.49 -18.57
C MET A 4 -56.58 49.61 -19.53
N LEU A 5 -55.27 49.61 -19.33
CA LEU A 5 -54.33 48.66 -19.95
C LEU A 5 -54.34 47.35 -19.15
N HIS A 6 -54.64 46.24 -19.81
CA HIS A 6 -54.61 44.91 -19.21
C HIS A 6 -53.18 44.36 -19.23
N ALA A 7 -52.66 43.97 -18.06
CA ALA A 7 -51.36 43.33 -17.91
C ALA A 7 -51.48 41.83 -18.26
N GLN A 8 -50.61 41.35 -19.16
CA GLN A 8 -50.50 39.94 -19.52
C GLN A 8 -49.50 39.25 -18.58
N THR A 9 -49.92 38.14 -17.99
CA THR A 9 -49.09 37.27 -17.16
C THR A 9 -48.26 36.34 -18.04
N VAL A 10 -46.93 36.46 -17.95
CA VAL A 10 -45.99 35.55 -18.60
C VAL A 10 -45.79 34.33 -17.70
N THR A 11 -46.12 33.12 -18.18
CA THR A 11 -45.88 31.87 -17.47
C THR A 11 -44.52 31.31 -17.87
N SER A 12 -43.57 31.24 -16.94
CA SER A 12 -42.26 30.64 -17.18
C SER A 12 -42.32 29.12 -17.06
N VAL A 13 -41.89 28.40 -18.09
CA VAL A 13 -41.68 26.94 -18.07
C VAL A 13 -40.23 26.66 -17.68
N SER A 14 -40.00 25.97 -16.57
CA SER A 14 -38.68 25.50 -16.15
C SER A 14 -38.37 24.14 -16.76
N TYR A 15 -37.28 24.06 -17.54
CA TYR A 15 -36.71 22.80 -18.01
C TYR A 15 -35.73 22.26 -16.96
N GLN A 16 -36.02 21.08 -16.39
CA GLN A 16 -35.06 20.32 -15.60
C GLN A 16 -34.35 19.29 -16.50
N ALA A 17 -33.04 19.47 -16.67
CA ALA A 17 -32.21 18.45 -17.31
C ALA A 17 -32.09 17.22 -16.38
N PRO A 18 -32.17 15.99 -16.90
CA PRO A 18 -31.99 14.80 -16.08
C PRO A 18 -30.53 14.73 -15.57
N LEU A 19 -30.37 14.46 -14.28
CA LEU A 19 -29.09 14.08 -13.68
C LEU A 19 -28.64 12.75 -14.29
N VAL A 20 -27.64 12.78 -15.17
CA VAL A 20 -26.98 11.56 -15.66
C VAL A 20 -26.19 10.97 -14.47
N ALA A 21 -26.61 9.79 -14.01
CA ALA A 21 -25.89 9.05 -12.98
C ALA A 21 -24.45 8.79 -13.44
N ALA A 22 -23.47 9.01 -12.55
CA ALA A 22 -22.10 8.60 -12.78
C ALA A 22 -22.06 7.09 -13.13
N PRO A 23 -21.14 6.64 -14.01
CA PRO A 23 -21.03 5.22 -14.32
C PRO A 23 -20.83 4.44 -13.02
N SER A 24 -21.73 3.50 -12.74
CA SER A 24 -21.63 2.61 -11.58
C SER A 24 -20.37 1.78 -11.70
N GLU A 25 -19.53 1.77 -10.67
CA GLU A 25 -18.38 0.85 -10.64
C GLU A 25 -18.87 -0.59 -10.82
N PRO A 26 -18.15 -1.44 -11.58
CA PRO A 26 -18.57 -2.82 -11.78
C PRO A 26 -18.71 -3.56 -10.45
N GLU A 27 -19.76 -4.37 -10.29
CA GLU A 27 -20.01 -5.14 -9.05
C GLU A 27 -18.79 -5.97 -8.60
N TRP A 28 -18.03 -6.50 -9.56
CA TRP A 28 -16.83 -7.28 -9.28
C TRP A 28 -15.73 -6.50 -8.53
N LEU A 29 -15.72 -5.16 -8.61
CA LEU A 29 -14.77 -4.34 -7.88
C LEU A 29 -15.05 -4.37 -6.37
N GLY A 30 -16.33 -4.35 -5.97
CA GLY A 30 -16.73 -4.56 -4.59
C GLY A 30 -16.36 -5.95 -4.07
N ASN A 31 -16.51 -7.00 -4.90
CA ASN A 31 -16.08 -8.36 -4.58
C ASN A 31 -14.55 -8.44 -4.40
N THR A 32 -13.81 -7.76 -5.27
CA THR A 32 -12.34 -7.65 -5.21
C THR A 32 -11.90 -6.96 -3.93
N GLN A 33 -12.54 -5.86 -3.54
CA GLN A 33 -12.23 -5.16 -2.30
C GLN A 33 -12.44 -6.04 -1.07
N ARG A 34 -13.55 -6.78 -0.98
CA ARG A 34 -13.80 -7.70 0.14
C ARG A 34 -12.78 -8.84 0.19
N TRP A 35 -12.46 -9.43 -0.95
CA TRP A 35 -11.42 -10.44 -1.06
C TRP A 35 -10.07 -9.90 -0.58
N LEU A 36 -9.68 -8.69 -1.01
CA LEU A 36 -8.42 -8.08 -0.65
C LEU A 36 -8.32 -7.82 0.86
N HIS A 37 -9.37 -7.27 1.47
CA HIS A 37 -9.42 -7.06 2.92
C HIS A 37 -9.25 -8.39 3.67
N LYS A 38 -9.98 -9.43 3.28
CA LYS A 38 -9.86 -10.76 3.90
C LYS A 38 -8.44 -11.30 3.80
N THR A 39 -7.84 -11.25 2.60
CA THR A 39 -6.48 -11.75 2.38
C THR A 39 -5.45 -10.94 3.19
N VAL A 40 -5.58 -9.61 3.24
CA VAL A 40 -4.69 -8.75 4.05
C VAL A 40 -4.83 -9.06 5.53
N THR A 41 -6.05 -9.24 6.05
CA THR A 41 -6.27 -9.63 7.45
C THR A 41 -5.64 -10.98 7.78
N THR A 42 -5.72 -11.97 6.87
CA THR A 42 -5.05 -13.26 7.04
C THR A 42 -3.52 -13.10 7.09
N VAL A 43 -2.94 -12.33 6.16
CA VAL A 43 -1.50 -12.05 6.15
C VAL A 43 -1.06 -11.30 7.41
N GLN A 44 -1.84 -10.32 7.86
CA GLN A 44 -1.59 -9.59 9.11
C GLN A 44 -1.58 -10.52 10.32
N ALA A 45 -2.57 -11.40 10.44
CA ALA A 45 -2.64 -12.37 11.53
C ALA A 45 -1.43 -13.31 11.55
N GLN A 46 -1.00 -13.79 10.38
CA GLN A 46 0.19 -14.63 10.26
C GLN A 46 1.47 -13.90 10.69
N MET A 47 1.64 -12.64 10.28
CA MET A 47 2.81 -11.83 10.68
C MET A 47 2.80 -11.51 12.17
N ASN A 48 1.61 -11.34 12.77
CA ASN A 48 1.48 -10.95 14.17
C ASN A 48 1.46 -12.13 15.14
N ALA A 49 1.29 -13.37 14.67
CA ALA A 49 1.15 -14.55 15.55
C ALA A 49 2.37 -14.75 16.48
N ASP A 50 3.58 -14.48 15.97
CA ASP A 50 4.84 -14.69 16.70
C ASP A 50 5.69 -13.42 16.81
N SER A 51 5.13 -12.24 16.47
CA SER A 51 5.86 -10.98 16.49
C SER A 51 5.61 -10.21 17.79
N PRO A 52 6.66 -9.80 18.53
CA PRO A 52 6.52 -8.86 19.66
C PRO A 52 6.12 -7.45 19.19
N HIS A 53 6.09 -7.21 17.89
CA HIS A 53 5.77 -5.93 17.26
C HIS A 53 4.64 -6.15 16.25
N PRO A 54 3.37 -6.07 16.69
CA PRO A 54 2.23 -6.29 15.81
C PRO A 54 2.16 -5.17 14.77
N LEU A 55 1.90 -5.55 13.53
CA LEU A 55 1.74 -4.65 12.40
C LEU A 55 0.27 -4.27 12.20
N ARG A 56 0.05 -3.01 11.88
CA ARG A 56 -1.24 -2.48 11.40
C ARG A 56 -1.18 -2.32 9.88
N MET A 57 -2.01 -3.09 9.18
CA MET A 57 -2.07 -3.02 7.71
C MET A 57 -3.04 -1.93 7.26
N GLU A 58 -2.67 -1.20 6.21
CA GLU A 58 -3.52 -0.20 5.56
C GLU A 58 -3.54 -0.47 4.05
N VAL A 59 -4.73 -0.57 3.47
CA VAL A 59 -4.91 -0.95 2.06
C VAL A 59 -5.40 0.25 1.26
N THR A 60 -4.72 0.54 0.16
CA THR A 60 -5.15 1.49 -0.86
C THR A 60 -5.29 0.77 -2.19
N ILE A 61 -6.48 0.82 -2.77
CA ILE A 61 -6.77 0.22 -4.08
C ILE A 61 -6.63 1.31 -5.13
N GLY A 62 -5.84 1.03 -6.17
CA GLY A 62 -5.71 1.89 -7.33
C GLY A 62 -6.88 1.71 -8.31
N GLN A 63 -6.75 2.32 -9.47
CA GLN A 63 -7.72 2.18 -10.55
C GLN A 63 -7.18 1.21 -11.61
N LEU A 64 -8.07 0.52 -12.31
CA LEU A 64 -7.70 -0.19 -13.53
C LEU A 64 -7.19 0.81 -14.58
N ASP A 65 -6.34 0.34 -15.51
CA ASP A 65 -5.94 1.14 -16.66
C ASP A 65 -7.20 1.55 -17.44
N SER A 66 -7.44 2.86 -17.51
CA SER A 66 -8.65 3.46 -18.11
C SER A 66 -8.80 3.16 -19.61
N ARG A 67 -7.73 2.69 -20.26
CA ARG A 67 -7.73 2.28 -21.66
C ARG A 67 -8.28 0.86 -21.85
N LEU A 68 -8.44 0.08 -20.78
CA LEU A 68 -8.99 -1.27 -20.86
C LEU A 68 -10.46 -1.24 -21.30
N LYS A 69 -10.76 -2.04 -22.33
CA LYS A 69 -12.12 -2.31 -22.81
C LYS A 69 -12.41 -3.78 -22.55
N LEU A 70 -12.90 -4.08 -21.35
CA LEU A 70 -13.18 -5.45 -20.93
C LEU A 70 -14.51 -5.92 -21.53
N ALA A 71 -14.51 -7.10 -22.14
CA ALA A 71 -15.77 -7.75 -22.51
C ALA A 71 -16.61 -8.04 -21.26
N PRO A 72 -17.95 -8.06 -21.35
CA PRO A 72 -18.82 -8.42 -20.24
C PRO A 72 -18.40 -9.75 -19.60
N CYS A 73 -18.46 -9.83 -18.28
CA CYS A 73 -18.10 -11.02 -17.53
C CYS A 73 -19.02 -11.18 -16.32
N ALA A 74 -19.71 -12.31 -16.23
CA ALA A 74 -20.62 -12.63 -15.14
C ALA A 74 -19.88 -13.00 -13.85
N THR A 75 -18.73 -13.69 -13.98
CA THR A 75 -17.91 -14.08 -12.83
C THR A 75 -16.47 -13.61 -13.02
N VAL A 76 -16.02 -12.68 -12.19
CA VAL A 76 -14.63 -12.22 -12.14
C VAL A 76 -14.01 -12.70 -10.83
N GLU A 77 -12.84 -13.33 -10.92
CA GLU A 77 -12.14 -13.87 -9.78
C GLU A 77 -10.84 -13.09 -9.51
N PRO A 78 -10.67 -12.51 -8.30
CA PRO A 78 -9.41 -11.94 -7.87
C PRO A 78 -8.46 -13.02 -7.36
N TYR A 79 -7.17 -12.89 -7.69
CA TYR A 79 -6.13 -13.77 -7.18
C TYR A 79 -4.77 -13.06 -7.09
N MET A 80 -3.88 -13.57 -6.24
CA MET A 80 -2.48 -13.16 -6.22
C MET A 80 -1.66 -14.01 -7.20
N PRO A 81 -0.86 -13.41 -8.09
CA PRO A 81 0.08 -14.18 -8.89
C PRO A 81 1.08 -14.94 -7.99
N PRO A 82 1.48 -16.17 -8.35
CA PRO A 82 2.47 -16.93 -7.61
C PRO A 82 3.75 -16.12 -7.37
N GLY A 83 4.33 -16.23 -6.16
CA GLY A 83 5.53 -15.49 -5.78
C GLY A 83 5.32 -14.00 -5.45
N SER A 84 4.08 -13.49 -5.50
CA SER A 84 3.79 -12.10 -5.16
C SER A 84 3.64 -11.88 -3.65
N ARG A 85 4.16 -10.75 -3.17
CA ARG A 85 3.95 -10.23 -1.80
C ARG A 85 2.68 -9.40 -1.77
N LEU A 86 1.87 -9.51 -0.70
CA LEU A 86 0.62 -8.74 -0.58
C LEU A 86 0.80 -7.33 0.02
N TRP A 87 1.87 -7.11 0.80
CA TRP A 87 2.32 -5.80 1.28
C TRP A 87 3.34 -5.12 0.37
N GLY A 88 3.36 -3.79 0.41
CA GLY A 88 4.14 -2.88 -0.43
C GLY A 88 3.31 -2.40 -1.61
N SER A 89 3.99 -1.92 -2.66
CA SER A 89 3.36 -1.69 -3.96
C SER A 89 3.23 -3.03 -4.68
N THR A 90 1.99 -3.50 -4.86
CA THR A 90 1.68 -4.81 -5.43
C THR A 90 0.56 -4.70 -6.47
N ARG A 91 0.19 -5.84 -7.06
CA ARG A 91 -0.91 -5.93 -8.02
C ARG A 91 -1.74 -7.18 -7.73
N VAL A 92 -3.06 -7.00 -7.71
CA VAL A 92 -4.02 -8.11 -7.68
C VAL A 92 -4.40 -8.43 -9.13
N ALA A 93 -4.38 -9.71 -9.49
CA ALA A 93 -4.85 -10.13 -10.80
C ALA A 93 -6.36 -10.41 -10.77
N LEU A 94 -7.05 -10.07 -11.85
CA LEU A 94 -8.48 -10.25 -12.04
C LEU A 94 -8.69 -11.04 -13.32
N ARG A 95 -9.32 -12.21 -13.21
CA ARG A 95 -9.62 -13.06 -14.37
C ARG A 95 -11.12 -13.22 -14.58
N CYS A 96 -11.55 -13.15 -15.83
CA CYS A 96 -12.92 -13.52 -16.19
C CYS A 96 -13.05 -15.04 -16.24
N MET A 97 -13.99 -15.58 -15.45
CA MET A 97 -14.31 -17.01 -15.38
C MET A 97 -15.57 -17.36 -16.18
N ASP A 98 -16.47 -16.41 -16.39
CA ASP A 98 -17.71 -16.61 -17.14
C ASP A 98 -18.07 -15.39 -18.00
N GLY A 99 -18.14 -15.58 -19.32
CA GLY A 99 -18.22 -14.50 -20.30
C GLY A 99 -17.70 -14.93 -21.68
N PRO A 100 -18.02 -14.17 -22.76
CA PRO A 100 -17.67 -14.53 -24.14
C PRO A 100 -16.16 -14.44 -24.43
N VAL A 101 -15.43 -13.60 -23.68
CA VAL A 101 -13.98 -13.44 -23.81
C VAL A 101 -13.33 -13.61 -22.43
N ARG A 102 -12.38 -14.53 -22.33
CA ARG A 102 -11.56 -14.72 -21.13
C ARG A 102 -10.44 -13.67 -21.13
N TRP A 103 -10.57 -12.67 -20.25
CA TRP A 103 -9.55 -11.66 -20.04
C TRP A 103 -8.87 -11.83 -18.67
N ASN A 104 -7.67 -11.26 -18.55
CA ASN A 104 -6.91 -11.20 -17.31
C ASN A 104 -6.22 -9.84 -17.21
N VAL A 105 -6.44 -9.12 -16.12
CA VAL A 105 -5.92 -7.75 -15.92
C VAL A 105 -5.37 -7.57 -14.51
N PHE A 106 -4.61 -6.51 -14.31
CA PHE A 106 -4.00 -6.19 -13.03
C PHE A 106 -4.60 -4.92 -12.43
N LEU A 107 -5.02 -5.02 -11.16
CA LEU A 107 -5.44 -3.91 -10.33
C LEU A 107 -4.27 -3.49 -9.43
N PRO A 108 -3.75 -2.25 -9.54
CA PRO A 108 -2.73 -1.75 -8.64
C PRO A 108 -3.25 -1.69 -7.20
N VAL A 109 -2.44 -2.14 -6.24
CA VAL A 109 -2.77 -2.09 -4.82
C VAL A 109 -1.52 -1.67 -4.05
N LYS A 110 -1.69 -0.76 -3.09
CA LYS A 110 -0.66 -0.44 -2.10
C LYS A 110 -1.13 -0.91 -0.73
N VAL A 111 -0.35 -1.76 -0.08
CA VAL A 111 -0.63 -2.20 1.29
C VAL A 111 0.54 -1.78 2.16
N LYS A 112 0.32 -0.81 3.03
CA LYS A 112 1.29 -0.37 4.03
C LYS A 112 1.22 -1.26 5.26
N ALA A 113 2.33 -1.40 5.95
CA ALA A 113 2.39 -2.12 7.22
C ALA A 113 3.10 -1.28 8.26
N TRP A 114 2.30 -0.67 9.11
CA TRP A 114 2.77 0.23 10.14
C TRP A 114 3.20 -0.55 11.38
N GLY A 115 4.41 -0.27 11.84
CA GLY A 115 4.90 -0.83 13.08
C GLY A 115 6.14 -0.12 13.58
N LYS A 116 6.54 -0.50 14.79
CA LYS A 116 7.69 0.04 15.49
C LYS A 116 8.99 -0.34 14.77
N ALA A 117 9.94 0.58 14.68
CA ALA A 117 11.22 0.32 14.06
C ALA A 117 12.34 1.22 14.61
N TRP A 118 13.59 0.79 14.38
CA TRP A 118 14.75 1.62 14.60
C TRP A 118 15.02 2.51 13.39
N VAL A 119 15.25 3.79 13.66
CA VAL A 119 15.49 4.83 12.65
C VAL A 119 16.78 5.58 13.00
N MET A 120 17.55 5.94 11.97
CA MET A 120 18.76 6.76 12.12
C MET A 120 18.41 8.13 12.70
N ARG A 121 19.02 8.50 13.82
CA ARG A 121 18.93 9.84 14.43
C ARG A 121 19.86 10.84 13.78
N ARG A 122 20.93 10.35 13.17
CA ARG A 122 21.96 11.13 12.48
C ARG A 122 22.52 10.35 11.30
N ASP A 123 23.26 11.04 10.47
CA ASP A 123 23.97 10.42 9.36
C ASP A 123 25.12 9.53 9.86
N VAL A 124 25.31 8.38 9.21
CA VAL A 124 26.39 7.42 9.45
C VAL A 124 27.01 7.02 8.11
N MET A 125 28.32 7.19 8.00
CA MET A 125 29.05 6.85 6.78
C MET A 125 29.21 5.34 6.63
N SER A 126 29.26 4.87 5.38
CA SER A 126 29.65 3.50 5.04
C SER A 126 30.95 3.10 5.73
N GLY A 127 31.02 1.87 6.23
CA GLY A 127 32.19 1.36 6.96
C GLY A 127 32.23 1.73 8.44
N THR A 128 31.32 2.57 8.92
CA THR A 128 31.23 2.96 10.35
C THR A 128 30.40 1.95 11.13
N ALA A 129 30.79 1.69 12.38
CA ALA A 129 30.00 0.89 13.30
C ALA A 129 28.79 1.70 13.82
N ILE A 130 27.60 1.10 13.82
CA ILE A 130 26.39 1.72 14.36
C ILE A 130 26.46 1.73 15.89
N ALA A 131 26.42 2.92 16.50
CA ALA A 131 26.34 3.07 17.94
C ALA A 131 24.89 3.25 18.44
N ALA A 132 24.64 2.96 19.71
CA ALA A 132 23.30 3.14 20.30
C ALA A 132 22.80 4.59 20.21
N SER A 133 23.71 5.57 20.27
CA SER A 133 23.42 7.00 20.12
C SER A 133 22.90 7.39 18.73
N ASP A 134 23.15 6.54 17.73
CA ASP A 134 22.85 6.82 16.33
C ASP A 134 21.42 6.44 15.97
N MET A 135 20.76 5.70 16.85
CA MET A 135 19.44 5.13 16.63
C MET A 135 18.41 5.78 17.55
N MET A 136 17.18 5.80 17.08
CA MET A 136 16.00 6.06 17.89
C MET A 136 14.87 5.13 17.46
N GLU A 137 14.01 4.81 18.40
CA GLU A 137 12.84 3.99 18.13
C GLU A 137 11.67 4.88 17.72
N VAL A 138 11.00 4.52 16.62
CA VAL A 138 9.82 5.20 16.09
C VAL A 138 8.67 4.20 16.06
N GLN A 139 7.49 4.61 16.54
CA GLN A 139 6.33 3.72 16.68
C GLN A 139 5.64 3.40 15.35
N GLU A 140 5.65 4.34 14.42
CA GLU A 140 4.92 4.26 13.15
C GLU A 140 5.89 4.40 11.98
N VAL A 141 6.32 3.26 11.45
CA VAL A 141 7.15 3.17 10.23
C VAL A 141 6.49 2.19 9.28
N ASP A 142 6.47 2.52 7.99
CA ASP A 142 5.97 1.61 6.95
C ASP A 142 7.04 0.54 6.63
N TRP A 143 6.90 -0.63 7.22
CA TRP A 143 7.80 -1.75 6.96
C TRP A 143 7.74 -2.22 5.52
N ALA A 144 6.60 -2.00 4.85
CA ALA A 144 6.36 -2.42 3.48
C ALA A 144 6.93 -1.45 2.43
N GLU A 145 7.52 -0.33 2.85
CA GLU A 145 8.16 0.64 1.97
C GLU A 145 9.33 0.03 1.17
N GLU A 146 10.11 -0.87 1.78
CA GLU A 146 11.16 -1.61 1.11
C GLU A 146 11.03 -3.13 1.31
N GLN A 147 11.63 -3.90 0.42
CA GLN A 147 11.62 -5.37 0.51
C GLN A 147 12.50 -5.89 1.65
N SER A 148 13.61 -5.21 1.94
CA SER A 148 14.53 -5.65 3.01
C SER A 148 13.84 -5.57 4.37
N PRO A 149 13.87 -6.64 5.18
CA PRO A 149 13.26 -6.64 6.51
C PRO A 149 13.84 -5.55 7.40
N VAL A 150 12.99 -4.99 8.26
CA VAL A 150 13.37 -4.08 9.34
C VAL A 150 14.13 -4.87 10.42
N VAL A 151 15.19 -4.29 10.98
CA VAL A 151 15.90 -4.86 12.13
C VAL A 151 15.23 -4.35 13.42
N LEU A 152 14.81 -5.27 14.30
CA LEU A 152 14.07 -4.94 15.52
C LEU A 152 14.91 -5.12 16.78
N ASP A 153 15.68 -6.20 16.84
CA ASP A 153 16.55 -6.49 17.98
C ASP A 153 17.80 -5.60 17.91
N ALA A 154 18.07 -4.88 18.99
CA ALA A 154 19.26 -4.06 19.13
C ALA A 154 20.56 -4.86 18.96
N ASN A 155 20.58 -6.13 19.38
CA ASN A 155 21.74 -7.01 19.25
C ASN A 155 22.07 -7.32 17.78
N GLN A 156 21.12 -7.15 16.86
CA GLN A 156 21.33 -7.40 15.44
C GLN A 156 21.91 -6.18 14.68
N TRP A 157 22.02 -5.02 15.32
CA TRP A 157 22.59 -3.82 14.69
C TRP A 157 23.66 -3.11 15.51
N LEU A 158 23.65 -3.21 16.83
CA LEU A 158 24.64 -2.53 17.67
C LEU A 158 26.05 -3.04 17.36
N GLY A 159 26.95 -2.13 17.00
CA GLY A 159 28.33 -2.45 16.61
C GLY A 159 28.47 -3.07 15.22
N GLN A 160 27.38 -3.32 14.49
CA GLN A 160 27.45 -3.75 13.09
C GLN A 160 27.95 -2.62 12.20
N ILE A 161 28.57 -2.98 11.08
CA ILE A 161 29.15 -2.03 10.13
C ILE A 161 28.12 -1.64 9.08
N ALA A 162 27.90 -0.34 8.89
CA ALA A 162 27.08 0.19 7.81
C ALA A 162 27.67 -0.21 6.45
N THR A 163 26.86 -0.81 5.58
CA THR A 163 27.27 -1.27 4.23
C THR A 163 27.19 -0.16 3.19
N ARG A 164 26.55 0.96 3.54
CA ARG A 164 26.38 2.17 2.73
C ARG A 164 26.21 3.38 3.65
N ASN A 165 26.19 4.58 3.08
CA ASN A 165 25.83 5.78 3.84
C ASN A 165 24.36 5.69 4.25
N LEU A 166 24.10 5.95 5.54
CA LEU A 166 22.77 5.98 6.12
C LEU A 166 22.46 7.41 6.55
N SER A 167 21.27 7.89 6.19
CA SER A 167 20.86 9.26 6.46
C SER A 167 19.86 9.30 7.61
N THR A 168 19.83 10.45 8.29
CA THR A 168 18.84 10.77 9.32
C THR A 168 17.42 10.47 8.83
N GLY A 169 16.60 9.83 9.66
CA GLY A 169 15.23 9.44 9.32
C GLY A 169 15.10 8.11 8.57
N GLN A 170 16.21 7.48 8.15
CA GLN A 170 16.18 6.19 7.47
C GLN A 170 15.88 5.04 8.45
N THR A 171 14.93 4.18 8.10
CA THR A 171 14.66 2.93 8.84
C THR A 171 15.80 1.94 8.65
N LEU A 172 16.29 1.36 9.75
CA LEU A 172 17.35 0.37 9.67
C LEU A 172 16.82 -0.98 9.18
N ARG A 173 17.46 -1.51 8.15
CA ARG A 173 17.08 -2.77 7.51
C ARG A 173 18.27 -3.72 7.40
N GLN A 174 17.99 -5.02 7.29
CA GLN A 174 19.03 -6.08 7.32
C GLN A 174 20.11 -5.90 6.25
N ASN A 175 19.76 -5.42 5.05
CA ASN A 175 20.72 -5.18 3.97
C ASN A 175 21.66 -3.97 4.21
N MET A 176 21.44 -3.18 5.27
CA MET A 176 22.20 -1.96 5.56
C MET A 176 23.38 -2.19 6.50
N VAL A 177 23.47 -3.37 7.10
CA VAL A 177 24.48 -3.70 8.11
C VAL A 177 25.13 -5.04 7.82
N ARG A 178 26.38 -5.19 8.26
CA ARG A 178 27.12 -6.46 8.23
C ARG A 178 27.93 -6.64 9.50
N PRO A 179 28.29 -7.89 9.87
CA PRO A 179 29.11 -8.14 11.04
C PRO A 179 30.42 -7.36 11.01
N ALA A 180 30.81 -6.81 12.16
CA ALA A 180 32.16 -6.30 12.35
C ALA A 180 33.15 -7.46 12.21
N GLN A 181 34.19 -7.28 11.40
CA GLN A 181 35.29 -8.23 11.34
C GLN A 181 36.16 -8.05 12.58
N VAL A 182 35.97 -8.92 13.56
CA VAL A 182 36.90 -9.06 14.68
C VAL A 182 37.98 -10.05 14.29
N PHE A 183 39.15 -9.54 13.92
CA PHE A 183 40.36 -10.36 13.89
C PHE A 183 40.80 -10.58 15.33
N GLN A 184 40.71 -11.81 15.82
CA GLN A 184 41.50 -12.22 16.99
C GLN A 184 42.95 -12.27 16.53
N ALA A 185 43.81 -11.39 17.05
CA ALA A 185 45.24 -11.57 16.90
C ALA A 185 45.60 -12.94 17.50
N GLY A 186 46.26 -13.80 16.71
CA GLY A 186 46.72 -15.09 17.18
C GLY A 186 47.63 -14.93 18.39
N THR A 187 47.37 -15.77 19.39
CA THR A 187 48.16 -16.14 20.59
C THR A 187 49.52 -15.48 20.78
#